data_AF-A0A940NZK1-F1
#
_entry.id   AF-A0A940NZK1-F1
#
_cell.length_a   1.000
_cell.length_b   1.000
_cell.length_c   1.000
_cell.angle_alpha   90.00
_cell.angle_beta   90.00
_cell.angle_gamma   90.00
#
_symmetry.space_group_name_H-M   'P 1'
#
loop_
_entity.id
_entity.type
_entity.pdbx_description
1 polymer ?
#
loop_
_entity_poly.entity_id
_entity_poly.type
_entity_poly.pdbx_seq_one_letter_code
_entity_poly.pdbx_strand_id
1 'polypeptide(L)'
;LAIGGDLKVYATDGGQGLEIQEDAFVYFTGRRKHEVWFESDTLSYMNNVAVIDNGSLHLTGKTRGFNMITDLTLSDGSKLCGSTALNLNGNTLTVDGDFVHEGGLTVNLAGSTMKVNGSYRHQHGILSLDQSTLLISGNYESFVAPGTAGTGDLRLDGTDSNIMDVDGDVIIDTLNGRSYYQKTGTLAIGGDLTVYATDGGQGLEMSENAYVFFKNGGDHVVFFESDQLSYFTNVGTTDGGTLLLTGNTRGFRLQNDMKLADGSVITGTGSLSLNGHTLQVNGDFIQRGSLTVDATGSIMRVHGDYLHQHGCLKLENSRLEISGSYRLQETPGTPGDGDLQLTGEQNVMEVDGDVVIDSLNARSYYQKTGTVIIGGDLKVYAPDGGQGMEMQDGVYVCFEGKKQHEVFFESEQYSYLSNVMVLDGGSL
;
A
#
# COMPACT_ATOMS: atom_id res chain seq x y z
N LEU A 1 42.16 -15.15 -10.20
CA LEU A 1 42.05 -15.55 -11.62
C LEU A 1 41.63 -14.34 -12.44
N ALA A 2 42.34 -13.98 -13.53
CA ALA A 2 41.93 -12.89 -14.42
C ALA A 2 41.53 -13.46 -15.79
N ILE A 3 40.38 -13.05 -16.31
CA ILE A 3 39.73 -13.63 -17.49
C ILE A 3 39.36 -12.51 -18.47
N GLY A 4 40.12 -12.39 -19.57
CA GLY A 4 39.74 -11.49 -20.68
C GLY A 4 38.72 -12.10 -21.65
N GLY A 5 38.53 -13.43 -21.59
CA GLY A 5 37.69 -14.25 -22.46
C GLY A 5 36.39 -14.71 -21.81
N ASP A 6 35.70 -15.66 -22.44
CA ASP A 6 34.52 -16.31 -21.87
C ASP A 6 34.98 -17.43 -20.92
N LEU A 7 34.16 -17.76 -19.92
CA LEU A 7 34.44 -18.84 -18.97
C LEU A 7 33.42 -19.95 -19.16
N LYS A 8 33.89 -21.12 -19.59
CA LYS A 8 33.08 -22.35 -19.67
C LYS A 8 33.75 -23.46 -18.88
N VAL A 9 33.06 -24.01 -17.90
CA VAL A 9 33.57 -25.12 -17.07
C VAL A 9 32.65 -26.32 -17.21
N TYR A 10 33.22 -27.40 -17.71
CA TYR A 10 32.58 -28.70 -17.87
C TYR A 10 33.00 -29.57 -16.69
N ALA A 11 32.03 -30.00 -15.88
CA ALA A 11 32.22 -30.79 -14.69
C ALA A 11 31.03 -31.73 -14.53
N THR A 12 31.20 -32.97 -15.00
CA THR A 12 30.22 -34.06 -14.90
C THR A 12 30.33 -34.79 -13.56
N ASP A 13 29.31 -35.57 -13.21
CA ASP A 13 29.28 -36.38 -11.98
C ASP A 13 30.55 -37.24 -11.81
N GLY A 14 31.26 -37.02 -10.70
CA GLY A 14 32.53 -37.70 -10.36
C GLY A 14 33.81 -36.96 -10.76
N GLY A 15 33.71 -35.82 -11.46
CA GLY A 15 34.83 -34.93 -11.78
C GLY A 15 35.06 -33.82 -10.75
N GLN A 16 36.16 -33.09 -10.91
CA GLN A 16 36.42 -31.82 -10.19
C GLN A 16 36.11 -30.64 -11.12
N GLY A 17 35.38 -29.66 -10.62
CA GLY A 17 35.10 -28.43 -11.36
C GLY A 17 36.05 -27.28 -10.98
N LEU A 18 35.67 -26.05 -11.32
CA LEU A 18 36.43 -24.86 -10.95
C LEU A 18 35.94 -24.32 -9.61
N GLU A 19 36.72 -24.49 -8.55
CA GLU A 19 36.36 -24.07 -7.20
C GLU A 19 37.21 -22.89 -6.74
N ILE A 20 36.72 -21.66 -6.90
CA ILE A 20 37.40 -20.47 -6.39
C ILE A 20 36.92 -20.19 -4.97
N GLN A 21 37.80 -20.48 -4.00
CA GLN A 21 37.56 -20.39 -2.55
C GLN A 21 37.35 -18.93 -2.08
N GLU A 22 36.91 -18.77 -0.82
CA GLU A 22 36.47 -17.49 -0.23
C GLU A 22 37.56 -16.39 -0.17
N ASP A 23 38.83 -16.76 -0.18
CA ASP A 23 39.98 -15.86 -0.17
C ASP A 23 40.52 -15.55 -1.58
N ALA A 24 39.94 -16.16 -2.61
CA ALA A 24 40.33 -16.00 -3.99
C ALA A 24 39.32 -15.15 -4.79
N PHE A 25 39.85 -14.42 -5.78
CA PHE A 25 39.09 -13.45 -6.58
C PHE A 25 39.11 -13.84 -8.06
N VAL A 26 37.98 -13.66 -8.74
CA VAL A 26 37.87 -13.74 -10.19
C VAL A 26 37.63 -12.35 -10.75
N TYR A 27 38.51 -11.92 -11.65
CA TYR A 27 38.43 -10.66 -12.37
C TYR A 27 38.10 -10.94 -13.82
N PHE A 28 36.93 -10.54 -14.29
CA PHE A 28 36.66 -10.45 -15.72
C PHE A 28 37.14 -9.10 -16.21
N THR A 29 37.97 -9.08 -17.25
CA THR A 29 38.63 -7.86 -17.73
C THR A 29 38.29 -7.56 -19.18
N GLY A 30 38.19 -6.26 -19.50
CA GLY A 30 37.90 -5.76 -20.83
C GLY A 30 36.45 -5.29 -21.02
N ARG A 31 36.30 -4.32 -21.93
CA ARG A 31 35.02 -3.68 -22.30
C ARG A 31 34.16 -4.58 -23.18
N ARG A 32 33.72 -5.72 -22.67
CA ARG A 32 32.88 -6.64 -23.42
C ARG A 32 31.95 -7.43 -22.51
N LYS A 33 30.97 -8.08 -23.13
CA LYS A 33 30.17 -9.12 -22.49
C LYS A 33 30.99 -10.42 -22.41
N HIS A 34 31.06 -11.00 -21.22
CA HIS A 34 31.68 -12.30 -20.95
C HIS A 34 30.59 -13.34 -20.76
N GLU A 35 30.62 -14.40 -21.58
CA GLU A 35 29.75 -15.56 -21.35
C GLU A 35 30.35 -16.40 -20.21
N VAL A 36 29.56 -16.65 -19.17
CA VAL A 36 29.93 -17.52 -18.05
C VAL A 36 28.96 -18.68 -18.00
N TRP A 37 29.50 -19.88 -18.09
CA TRP A 37 28.73 -21.11 -18.11
C TRP A 37 29.40 -22.19 -17.27
N PHE A 38 28.65 -22.74 -16.31
CA PHE A 38 29.03 -23.90 -15.54
C PHE A 38 28.04 -25.04 -15.79
N GLU A 39 28.55 -26.26 -15.92
CA GLU A 39 27.73 -27.46 -16.03
C GLU A 39 27.04 -27.84 -14.71
N SER A 40 27.70 -27.56 -13.59
CA SER A 40 27.28 -27.90 -12.24
C SER A 40 27.61 -26.77 -11.25
N ASP A 41 26.60 -26.31 -10.50
CA ASP A 41 26.70 -25.31 -9.44
C ASP A 41 27.26 -25.86 -8.11
N THR A 42 27.30 -27.19 -7.97
CA THR A 42 27.89 -27.84 -6.79
C THR A 42 29.38 -28.09 -6.96
N LEU A 43 29.84 -28.29 -8.21
CA LEU A 43 31.24 -28.59 -8.53
C LEU A 43 32.02 -27.39 -9.05
N SER A 44 31.34 -26.36 -9.59
CA SER A 44 31.99 -25.17 -10.13
C SER A 44 31.37 -23.89 -9.58
N TYR A 45 32.20 -23.03 -9.02
CA TYR A 45 31.75 -21.77 -8.41
C TYR A 45 32.87 -20.73 -8.30
N MET A 46 32.43 -19.49 -8.19
CA MET A 46 33.29 -18.34 -7.94
C MET A 46 32.75 -17.60 -6.74
N ASN A 47 33.49 -17.52 -5.64
CA ASN A 47 32.98 -16.87 -4.43
C ASN A 47 33.08 -15.34 -4.49
N ASN A 48 34.13 -14.78 -5.11
CA ASN A 48 34.32 -13.33 -5.22
C ASN A 48 34.54 -12.93 -6.68
N VAL A 49 33.67 -12.07 -7.21
CA VAL A 49 33.65 -11.68 -8.62
C VAL A 49 33.77 -10.17 -8.76
N ALA A 50 34.69 -9.75 -9.61
CA ALA A 50 34.85 -8.37 -10.07
C ALA A 50 34.77 -8.34 -11.60
N VAL A 51 34.09 -7.33 -12.14
CA VAL A 51 34.15 -7.01 -13.57
C VAL A 51 34.81 -5.66 -13.71
N ILE A 52 35.94 -5.65 -14.42
CA ILE A 52 36.79 -4.48 -14.59
C ILE A 52 36.56 -3.90 -15.98
N ASP A 53 36.83 -2.60 -16.12
CA ASP A 53 36.73 -1.86 -17.38
C ASP A 53 35.31 -1.77 -17.96
N ASN A 54 34.26 -1.80 -17.13
CA ASN A 54 32.85 -1.71 -17.58
C ASN A 54 32.46 -2.84 -18.57
N GLY A 55 33.01 -4.04 -18.39
CA GLY A 55 32.46 -5.25 -19.01
C GLY A 55 31.12 -5.66 -18.39
N SER A 56 30.51 -6.72 -18.92
CA SER A 56 29.31 -7.34 -18.36
C SER A 56 29.43 -8.85 -18.32
N LEU A 57 28.62 -9.52 -17.49
CA LEU A 57 28.51 -10.98 -17.49
C LEU A 57 27.19 -11.41 -18.10
N HIS A 58 27.21 -12.51 -18.83
CA HIS A 58 26.02 -13.23 -19.25
C HIS A 58 26.09 -14.64 -18.67
N LEU A 59 25.28 -14.89 -17.64
CA LEU A 59 25.30 -16.14 -16.88
C LEU A 59 24.32 -17.12 -17.51
N THR A 60 24.81 -18.08 -18.30
CA THR A 60 23.94 -18.98 -19.08
C THR A 60 23.92 -20.42 -18.57
N GLY A 61 24.82 -20.74 -17.64
CA GLY A 61 24.93 -22.07 -17.03
C GLY A 61 24.35 -22.14 -15.62
N LYS A 62 24.69 -23.21 -14.90
CA LYS A 62 24.35 -23.38 -13.48
C LYS A 62 25.30 -22.54 -12.61
N THR A 63 25.14 -21.23 -12.65
CA THR A 63 25.95 -20.31 -11.85
C THR A 63 25.25 -20.00 -10.54
N ARG A 64 25.89 -20.33 -9.42
CA ARG A 64 25.36 -19.97 -8.09
C ARG A 64 25.70 -18.54 -7.68
N GLY A 65 25.03 -18.03 -6.64
CA GLY A 65 25.31 -16.72 -6.06
C GLY A 65 26.77 -16.56 -5.58
N PHE A 66 27.26 -15.31 -5.62
CA PHE A 66 28.63 -14.92 -5.29
C PHE A 66 28.70 -13.53 -4.63
N ASN A 67 29.88 -13.15 -4.16
CA ASN A 67 30.16 -11.81 -3.62
C ASN A 67 30.63 -10.87 -4.74
N MET A 68 29.94 -9.75 -4.89
CA MET A 68 30.40 -8.65 -5.74
C MET A 68 31.51 -7.88 -5.05
N ILE A 69 32.54 -7.56 -5.82
CA ILE A 69 33.70 -6.76 -5.39
C ILE A 69 33.71 -5.38 -6.06
N THR A 70 33.00 -5.25 -7.18
CA THR A 70 32.80 -4.01 -7.93
C THR A 70 31.36 -3.96 -8.42
N ASP A 71 30.95 -2.80 -8.93
CA ASP A 71 29.75 -2.70 -9.74
C ASP A 71 29.77 -3.75 -10.86
N LEU A 72 28.59 -4.30 -11.15
CA LEU A 72 28.42 -5.40 -12.07
C LEU A 72 27.19 -5.17 -12.94
N THR A 73 27.30 -5.45 -14.24
CA THR A 73 26.16 -5.57 -15.14
C THR A 73 25.98 -7.05 -15.54
N LEU A 74 24.79 -7.58 -15.31
CA LEU A 74 24.31 -8.83 -15.89
C LEU A 74 23.53 -8.52 -17.15
N SER A 75 23.94 -9.10 -18.28
CA SER A 75 23.20 -8.99 -19.52
C SER A 75 21.88 -9.77 -19.45
N ASP A 76 20.91 -9.37 -20.27
CA ASP A 76 19.61 -10.05 -20.41
C ASP A 76 19.75 -11.57 -20.53
N GLY A 77 18.81 -12.29 -19.92
CA GLY A 77 18.79 -13.76 -19.91
C GLY A 77 19.81 -14.42 -18.97
N SER A 78 20.56 -13.63 -18.18
CA SER A 78 21.42 -14.17 -17.12
C SER A 78 20.61 -14.92 -16.06
N LYS A 79 21.13 -16.07 -15.63
CA LYS A 79 20.49 -16.94 -14.63
C LYS A 79 21.43 -17.24 -13.50
N LEU A 80 20.90 -17.16 -12.29
CA LEU A 80 21.53 -17.66 -11.09
C LEU A 80 20.70 -18.80 -10.53
N CYS A 81 21.35 -19.86 -10.08
CA CYS A 81 20.69 -21.04 -9.53
C CYS A 81 21.29 -21.46 -8.18
N GLY A 82 20.71 -22.50 -7.60
CA GLY A 82 21.18 -23.08 -6.34
C GLY A 82 20.64 -22.35 -5.11
N SER A 83 21.27 -22.60 -3.97
CA SER A 83 20.83 -22.13 -2.65
C SER A 83 21.88 -21.28 -1.92
N THR A 84 22.79 -20.65 -2.67
CA THR A 84 23.81 -19.75 -2.11
C THR A 84 23.40 -18.30 -2.24
N ALA A 85 24.13 -17.40 -1.58
CA ALA A 85 23.83 -15.96 -1.60
C ALA A 85 24.53 -15.23 -2.76
N LEU A 86 23.82 -14.31 -3.41
CA LEU A 86 24.38 -13.21 -4.19
C LEU A 86 24.47 -11.99 -3.26
N ASN A 87 25.69 -11.61 -2.86
CA ASN A 87 25.93 -10.48 -1.97
C ASN A 87 26.47 -9.30 -2.78
N LEU A 88 25.77 -8.16 -2.77
CA LEU A 88 26.18 -6.97 -3.53
C LEU A 88 27.28 -6.15 -2.82
N ASN A 89 27.43 -6.29 -1.49
CA ASN A 89 28.52 -5.71 -0.69
C ASN A 89 28.75 -4.19 -0.89
N GLY A 90 27.66 -3.42 -0.98
CA GLY A 90 27.70 -1.97 -1.18
C GLY A 90 27.91 -1.52 -2.63
N ASN A 91 27.91 -2.45 -3.59
CA ASN A 91 28.10 -2.15 -5.02
C ASN A 91 26.76 -2.04 -5.76
N THR A 92 26.80 -1.55 -7.00
CA THR A 92 25.64 -1.52 -7.89
C THR A 92 25.57 -2.77 -8.76
N LEU A 93 24.46 -3.51 -8.70
CA LEU A 93 24.11 -4.53 -9.68
C LEU A 93 23.12 -3.96 -10.69
N THR A 94 23.43 -4.03 -11.98
CA THR A 94 22.49 -3.73 -13.07
C THR A 94 22.15 -5.01 -13.82
N VAL A 95 20.87 -5.27 -14.05
CA VAL A 95 20.36 -6.37 -14.87
C VAL A 95 19.71 -5.77 -16.10
N ASP A 96 20.27 -6.03 -17.29
CA ASP A 96 19.79 -5.51 -18.57
C ASP A 96 18.58 -6.31 -19.10
N GLY A 97 17.57 -6.53 -18.27
CA GLY A 97 16.38 -7.31 -18.61
C GLY A 97 15.63 -7.77 -17.37
N ASP A 98 14.87 -8.85 -17.52
CA ASP A 98 14.16 -9.47 -16.41
C ASP A 98 15.13 -10.15 -15.44
N PHE A 99 14.84 -10.08 -14.15
CA PHE A 99 15.53 -10.89 -13.13
C PHE A 99 14.57 -11.92 -12.56
N VAL A 100 14.87 -13.21 -12.78
CA VAL A 100 14.11 -14.32 -12.22
C VAL A 100 14.85 -14.87 -11.01
N HIS A 101 14.24 -14.71 -9.85
CA HIS A 101 14.73 -15.19 -8.57
C HIS A 101 14.06 -16.52 -8.27
N GLU A 102 14.77 -17.60 -8.62
CA GLU A 102 14.31 -18.98 -8.50
C GLU A 102 15.14 -19.77 -7.47
N GLY A 103 14.64 -20.96 -7.09
CA GLY A 103 15.33 -21.86 -6.19
C GLY A 103 15.51 -21.32 -4.76
N GLY A 104 16.61 -21.70 -4.11
CA GLY A 104 16.93 -21.29 -2.74
C GLY A 104 17.84 -20.07 -2.64
N LEU A 105 17.98 -19.30 -3.73
CA LEU A 105 18.90 -18.18 -3.84
C LEU A 105 18.57 -17.11 -2.79
N THR A 106 19.59 -16.55 -2.16
CA THR A 106 19.45 -15.35 -1.34
C THR A 106 20.07 -14.17 -2.07
N VAL A 107 19.32 -13.11 -2.35
CA VAL A 107 19.84 -11.86 -2.91
C VAL A 107 19.93 -10.86 -1.76
N ASN A 108 21.15 -10.47 -1.40
CA ASN A 108 21.42 -9.59 -0.28
C ASN A 108 21.96 -8.25 -0.77
N LEU A 109 21.15 -7.19 -0.59
CA LEU A 109 21.49 -5.84 -1.03
C LEU A 109 22.31 -5.10 0.03
N ALA A 110 22.04 -5.18 1.33
CA ALA A 110 22.79 -4.51 2.43
C ALA A 110 23.69 -3.31 2.04
N GLY A 111 23.11 -2.10 1.97
CA GLY A 111 23.78 -0.85 1.59
C GLY A 111 24.00 -0.66 0.08
N SER A 112 23.48 -1.56 -0.75
CA SER A 112 23.71 -1.59 -2.20
C SER A 112 22.56 -1.03 -3.02
N THR A 113 22.80 -0.85 -4.32
CA THR A 113 21.76 -0.58 -5.31
C THR A 113 21.63 -1.77 -6.26
N MET A 114 20.41 -2.25 -6.50
CA MET A 114 20.10 -3.16 -7.60
C MET A 114 19.17 -2.47 -8.58
N LYS A 115 19.50 -2.51 -9.88
CA LYS A 115 18.70 -1.97 -10.98
C LYS A 115 18.30 -3.10 -11.90
N VAL A 116 17.01 -3.31 -12.10
CA VAL A 116 16.47 -4.29 -13.04
C VAL A 116 15.76 -3.53 -14.14
N ASN A 117 16.33 -3.55 -15.34
CA ASN A 117 15.80 -2.82 -16.50
C ASN A 117 14.57 -3.52 -17.14
N GLY A 118 14.11 -4.63 -16.57
CA GLY A 118 12.86 -5.34 -16.85
C GLY A 118 12.07 -5.64 -15.58
N SER A 119 11.35 -6.76 -15.56
CA SER A 119 10.57 -7.20 -14.39
C SER A 119 11.41 -8.03 -13.41
N TYR A 120 11.11 -7.93 -12.12
CA TYR A 120 11.68 -8.79 -11.08
C TYR A 120 10.65 -9.87 -10.69
N ARG A 121 10.95 -11.13 -11.00
CA ARG A 121 10.10 -12.28 -10.63
C ARG A 121 10.67 -12.99 -9.41
N HIS A 122 10.10 -12.72 -8.24
CA HIS A 122 10.50 -13.28 -6.95
C HIS A 122 9.73 -14.57 -6.63
N GLN A 123 10.01 -15.62 -7.40
CA GLN A 123 9.25 -16.87 -7.33
C GLN A 123 9.57 -17.67 -6.06
N HIS A 124 10.85 -17.69 -5.68
CA HIS A 124 11.38 -18.42 -4.53
C HIS A 124 12.58 -17.68 -3.92
N GLY A 125 13.12 -18.23 -2.83
CA GLY A 125 14.32 -17.69 -2.19
C GLY A 125 14.05 -16.50 -1.29
N ILE A 126 15.11 -15.76 -0.96
CA ILE A 126 15.06 -14.60 -0.06
C ILE A 126 15.63 -13.38 -0.78
N LEU A 127 14.87 -12.30 -0.88
CA LEU A 127 15.37 -10.98 -1.26
C LEU A 127 15.46 -10.11 0.00
N SER A 128 16.67 -9.74 0.42
CA SER A 128 16.91 -8.92 1.61
C SER A 128 17.47 -7.55 1.24
N LEU A 129 16.76 -6.51 1.68
CA LEU A 129 17.17 -5.12 1.60
C LEU A 129 17.48 -4.65 3.03
N ASP A 130 18.67 -4.08 3.23
CA ASP A 130 19.03 -3.36 4.46
C ASP A 130 19.73 -2.07 4.07
N GLN A 131 19.09 -0.93 4.34
CA GLN A 131 19.54 0.40 3.89
C GLN A 131 19.87 0.43 2.39
N SER A 132 19.03 -0.20 1.58
CA SER A 132 19.32 -0.52 0.18
C SER A 132 18.31 0.11 -0.78
N THR A 133 18.68 0.18 -2.06
CA THR A 133 17.80 0.64 -3.14
C THR A 133 17.60 -0.46 -4.18
N LEU A 134 16.35 -0.82 -4.46
CA LEU A 134 15.95 -1.70 -5.55
C LEU A 134 15.11 -0.90 -6.55
N LEU A 135 15.59 -0.75 -7.78
CA LEU A 135 14.90 -0.06 -8.87
C LEU A 135 14.48 -1.11 -9.91
N ILE A 136 13.20 -1.14 -10.27
CA ILE A 136 12.61 -2.10 -11.22
C ILE A 136 11.84 -1.32 -12.28
N SER A 137 12.27 -1.41 -13.55
CA SER A 137 11.61 -0.72 -14.66
C SER A 137 10.37 -1.43 -15.19
N GLY A 138 10.20 -2.71 -14.87
CA GLY A 138 8.99 -3.48 -15.14
C GLY A 138 8.15 -3.71 -13.88
N ASN A 139 7.59 -4.92 -13.77
CA ASN A 139 6.76 -5.33 -12.65
C ASN A 139 7.58 -6.01 -11.55
N TYR A 140 7.06 -5.98 -10.33
CA TYR A 140 7.47 -6.91 -9.27
C TYR A 140 6.40 -7.99 -9.09
N GLU A 141 6.80 -9.26 -9.23
CA GLU A 141 5.89 -10.40 -9.22
C GLU A 141 6.42 -11.48 -8.26
N SER A 142 5.69 -11.83 -7.20
CA SER A 142 6.12 -12.87 -6.26
C SER A 142 5.56 -14.27 -6.54
N PHE A 143 4.88 -14.47 -7.68
CA PHE A 143 4.28 -15.75 -8.08
C PHE A 143 5.14 -16.52 -9.08
N VAL A 144 4.92 -17.83 -9.19
CA VAL A 144 5.59 -18.68 -10.19
C VAL A 144 4.97 -18.47 -11.57
N ALA A 145 3.63 -18.50 -11.63
CA ALA A 145 2.83 -18.17 -12.80
C ALA A 145 1.50 -17.55 -12.33
N PRO A 146 0.74 -16.85 -13.19
CA PRO A 146 -0.57 -16.31 -12.80
C PRO A 146 -1.47 -17.39 -12.19
N GLY A 147 -1.95 -17.16 -10.97
CA GLY A 147 -2.74 -18.12 -10.19
C GLY A 147 -1.95 -19.28 -9.56
N THR A 148 -0.61 -19.23 -9.59
CA THR A 148 0.29 -20.18 -8.92
C THR A 148 1.25 -19.40 -8.03
N ALA A 149 0.87 -19.28 -6.77
CA ALA A 149 1.61 -18.59 -5.73
C ALA A 149 3.07 -19.08 -5.61
N GLY A 150 3.97 -18.14 -5.31
CA GLY A 150 5.37 -18.42 -5.05
C GLY A 150 5.65 -18.78 -3.60
N THR A 151 6.94 -18.88 -3.29
CA THR A 151 7.45 -19.02 -1.91
C THR A 151 8.57 -18.02 -1.62
N GLY A 152 8.69 -16.96 -2.43
CA GLY A 152 9.65 -15.88 -2.20
C GLY A 152 9.42 -15.20 -0.86
N ASP A 153 10.51 -14.85 -0.18
CA ASP A 153 10.54 -14.17 1.11
C ASP A 153 11.20 -12.79 0.94
N LEU A 154 10.38 -11.75 0.83
CA LEU A 154 10.84 -10.37 0.70
C LEU A 154 11.09 -9.81 2.10
N ARG A 155 12.35 -9.53 2.39
CA ARG A 155 12.81 -8.94 3.64
C ARG A 155 13.29 -7.53 3.40
N LEU A 156 12.68 -6.61 4.10
CA LEU A 156 13.06 -5.21 4.08
C LEU A 156 13.57 -4.87 5.49
N ASP A 157 14.74 -5.40 5.80
CA ASP A 157 15.44 -5.32 7.09
C ASP A 157 16.01 -3.90 7.33
N GLY A 158 16.19 -3.46 8.58
CA GLY A 158 16.88 -2.18 8.88
C GLY A 158 15.99 -1.02 9.40
N THR A 159 16.52 0.22 9.36
CA THR A 159 16.01 1.41 10.06
C THR A 159 15.67 2.61 9.13
N ASP A 160 14.81 2.40 8.13
CA ASP A 160 13.98 3.43 7.45
C ASP A 160 14.48 3.87 6.07
N SER A 161 15.63 3.38 5.61
CA SER A 161 16.25 3.82 4.36
C SER A 161 16.12 2.85 3.19
N ASN A 162 15.33 1.78 3.33
CA ASN A 162 15.04 0.90 2.19
C ASN A 162 14.13 1.61 1.20
N ILE A 163 14.52 1.56 -0.08
CA ILE A 163 13.71 2.05 -1.19
C ILE A 163 13.52 0.90 -2.16
N MET A 164 12.26 0.55 -2.41
CA MET A 164 11.86 -0.30 -3.52
C MET A 164 11.02 0.55 -4.46
N ASP A 165 11.53 0.80 -5.66
CA ASP A 165 10.92 1.66 -6.66
C ASP A 165 10.58 0.83 -7.90
N VAL A 166 9.30 0.68 -8.17
CA VAL A 166 8.75 -0.16 -9.25
C VAL A 166 8.01 0.73 -10.23
N ASP A 167 8.44 0.75 -11.49
CA ASP A 167 7.79 1.55 -12.55
C ASP A 167 6.47 0.93 -13.03
N GLY A 168 6.33 -0.40 -12.92
CA GLY A 168 5.12 -1.15 -13.28
C GLY A 168 4.28 -1.58 -12.09
N ASP A 169 3.61 -2.73 -12.26
CA ASP A 169 2.69 -3.31 -11.28
C ASP A 169 3.45 -4.04 -10.17
N VAL A 170 2.85 -4.06 -8.97
CA VAL A 170 3.30 -4.88 -7.84
C VAL A 170 2.26 -5.94 -7.55
N ILE A 171 2.65 -7.21 -7.74
CA ILE A 171 1.79 -8.37 -7.53
C ILE A 171 2.44 -9.29 -6.49
N ILE A 172 1.78 -9.42 -5.35
CA ILE A 172 2.21 -10.28 -4.24
C ILE A 172 1.24 -11.45 -4.12
N ASP A 173 1.75 -12.65 -4.36
CA ASP A 173 1.03 -13.93 -4.20
C ASP A 173 2.04 -15.00 -3.74
N THR A 174 1.97 -15.38 -2.47
CA THR A 174 2.96 -16.27 -1.83
C THR A 174 2.30 -17.18 -0.78
N LEU A 175 2.57 -18.49 -0.85
CA LEU A 175 1.90 -19.51 -0.03
C LEU A 175 2.34 -19.51 1.44
N ASN A 176 3.61 -19.21 1.64
CA ASN A 176 4.27 -19.22 2.95
C ASN A 176 5.30 -18.10 3.06
N GLY A 177 5.29 -17.19 2.07
CA GLY A 177 6.14 -16.03 2.07
C GLY A 177 5.87 -15.26 3.33
N ARG A 178 6.90 -15.22 4.15
CA ARG A 178 6.93 -14.32 5.26
C ARG A 178 7.43 -13.01 4.71
N SER A 179 6.61 -12.26 3.98
CA SER A 179 6.87 -10.84 3.72
C SER A 179 6.74 -10.05 5.06
N TYR A 180 7.43 -10.51 6.11
CA TYR A 180 7.22 -10.16 7.50
C TYR A 180 8.18 -9.04 7.91
N TYR A 181 7.59 -8.07 8.62
CA TYR A 181 8.20 -7.00 9.42
C TYR A 181 8.87 -5.84 8.66
N GLN A 182 8.09 -5.12 7.86
CA GLN A 182 8.43 -3.73 7.58
C GLN A 182 8.09 -2.88 8.79
N LYS A 183 9.07 -2.58 9.65
CA LYS A 183 8.92 -1.41 10.53
C LYS A 183 9.00 -0.11 9.72
N THR A 184 9.74 -0.12 8.60
CA THR A 184 10.28 1.13 8.04
C THR A 184 10.73 1.03 6.55
N GLY A 185 10.60 2.10 5.75
CA GLY A 185 11.05 2.17 4.34
C GLY A 185 10.00 2.66 3.35
N THR A 186 10.36 2.79 2.06
CA THR A 186 9.46 3.28 1.00
C THR A 186 9.28 2.26 -0.13
N LEU A 187 8.03 1.96 -0.47
CA LEU A 187 7.62 1.28 -1.70
C LEU A 187 6.98 2.31 -2.65
N ALA A 188 7.60 2.57 -3.78
CA ALA A 188 7.05 3.40 -4.85
C ALA A 188 6.51 2.52 -5.99
N ILE A 189 5.29 2.77 -6.45
CA ILE A 189 4.57 1.93 -7.41
C ILE A 189 4.07 2.80 -8.56
N GLY A 190 4.53 2.54 -9.78
CA GLY A 190 4.09 3.24 -10.98
C GLY A 190 2.84 2.66 -11.66
N GLY A 191 2.49 1.40 -11.36
CA GLY A 191 1.30 0.71 -11.85
C GLY A 191 0.28 0.38 -10.73
N ASP A 192 -0.35 -0.79 -10.83
CA ASP A 192 -1.36 -1.27 -9.89
C ASP A 192 -0.74 -2.07 -8.73
N LEU A 193 -1.48 -2.18 -7.62
CA LEU A 193 -1.13 -3.03 -6.48
C LEU A 193 -2.16 -4.16 -6.32
N THR A 194 -1.70 -5.40 -6.45
CA THR A 194 -2.53 -6.60 -6.19
C THR A 194 -1.84 -7.49 -5.16
N VAL A 195 -2.53 -7.78 -4.06
CA VAL A 195 -2.01 -8.62 -2.98
C VAL A 195 -3.00 -9.73 -2.65
N TYR A 196 -2.58 -10.97 -2.89
CA TYR A 196 -3.30 -12.19 -2.57
C TYR A 196 -2.89 -12.72 -1.19
N ALA A 197 -3.77 -13.51 -0.59
CA ALA A 197 -3.61 -14.19 0.69
C ALA A 197 -3.84 -15.71 0.53
N THR A 198 -3.30 -16.28 -0.55
CA THR A 198 -3.43 -17.70 -0.92
C THR A 198 -3.02 -18.61 0.24
N ASP A 199 -3.87 -19.58 0.57
CA ASP A 199 -3.68 -20.56 1.65
C ASP A 199 -3.41 -19.96 3.05
N GLY A 200 -3.84 -18.71 3.28
CA GLY A 200 -3.62 -18.02 4.56
C GLY A 200 -2.21 -17.48 4.73
N GLY A 201 -1.44 -17.39 3.64
CA GLY A 201 -0.17 -16.68 3.59
C GLY A 201 -0.33 -15.20 3.93
N GLN A 202 0.66 -14.63 4.64
CA GLN A 202 0.72 -13.18 4.84
C GLN A 202 1.17 -12.53 3.53
N GLY A 203 0.46 -11.49 3.09
CA GLY A 203 0.75 -10.80 1.83
C GLY A 203 1.72 -9.63 2.05
N LEU A 204 1.21 -8.40 2.09
CA LEU A 204 1.99 -7.18 2.30
C LEU A 204 1.62 -6.53 3.63
N GLU A 205 2.53 -6.51 4.63
CA GLU A 205 2.29 -5.90 5.94
C GLU A 205 3.25 -4.72 6.19
N MET A 206 2.82 -3.50 5.86
CA MET A 206 3.62 -2.28 6.01
C MET A 206 3.19 -1.49 7.25
N SER A 207 3.99 -1.52 8.32
CA SER A 207 3.67 -0.90 9.62
C SER A 207 4.05 0.59 9.72
N GLU A 208 4.08 1.15 10.93
CA GLU A 208 4.01 2.60 11.24
C GLU A 208 5.02 3.49 10.52
N ASN A 209 6.23 3.02 10.17
CA ASN A 209 7.23 3.85 9.45
C ASN A 209 7.45 3.39 8.00
N ALA A 210 6.58 2.53 7.47
CA ALA A 210 6.60 2.11 6.09
C ALA A 210 5.65 2.99 5.26
N TYR A 211 6.11 3.43 4.09
CA TYR A 211 5.44 4.38 3.21
C TYR A 211 5.20 3.74 1.84
N VAL A 212 3.99 3.90 1.32
CA VAL A 212 3.64 3.53 -0.05
C VAL A 212 3.32 4.79 -0.84
N PHE A 213 3.97 4.97 -1.98
CA PHE A 213 3.65 6.06 -2.90
C PHE A 213 3.26 5.49 -4.26
N PHE A 214 2.05 5.79 -4.71
CA PHE A 214 1.66 5.56 -6.10
C PHE A 214 2.15 6.75 -6.93
N LYS A 215 2.98 6.49 -7.94
CA LYS A 215 3.71 7.50 -8.71
C LYS A 215 3.29 7.53 -10.16
N ASN A 216 3.80 8.51 -10.90
CA ASN A 216 3.54 8.75 -12.33
C ASN A 216 2.15 9.32 -12.66
N GLY A 217 1.33 9.62 -11.65
CA GLY A 217 -0.05 10.09 -11.84
C GLY A 217 -0.94 9.04 -12.51
N GLY A 218 -2.11 9.46 -12.99
CA GLY A 218 -3.09 8.53 -13.57
C GLY A 218 -3.92 7.79 -12.51
N ASP A 219 -4.67 6.79 -12.94
CA ASP A 219 -5.52 5.99 -12.07
C ASP A 219 -4.82 4.66 -11.76
N HIS A 220 -4.77 4.29 -10.47
CA HIS A 220 -4.20 3.03 -9.99
C HIS A 220 -5.27 2.21 -9.29
N VAL A 221 -5.25 0.91 -9.48
CA VAL A 221 -6.10 -0.04 -8.76
C VAL A 221 -5.34 -0.63 -7.59
N VAL A 222 -5.99 -0.62 -6.42
CA VAL A 222 -5.48 -1.28 -5.22
C VAL A 222 -6.43 -2.41 -4.83
N PHE A 223 -5.89 -3.61 -4.78
CA PHE A 223 -6.60 -4.81 -4.39
C PHE A 223 -5.84 -5.58 -3.31
N PHE A 224 -6.52 -5.81 -2.19
CA PHE A 224 -6.13 -6.77 -1.16
C PHE A 224 -7.18 -7.87 -1.09
N GLU A 225 -6.75 -9.14 -1.15
CA GLU A 225 -7.66 -10.26 -0.94
C GLU A 225 -8.12 -10.35 0.53
N SER A 226 -7.25 -10.00 1.47
CA SER A 226 -7.52 -10.06 2.91
C SER A 226 -6.97 -8.83 3.62
N ASP A 227 -7.85 -8.10 4.31
CA ASP A 227 -7.43 -6.99 5.17
C ASP A 227 -6.73 -7.52 6.44
N GLN A 228 -6.94 -8.78 6.84
CA GLN A 228 -6.32 -9.37 8.02
C GLN A 228 -4.83 -9.66 7.84
N LEU A 229 -4.45 -10.01 6.62
CA LEU A 229 -3.14 -10.55 6.28
C LEU A 229 -2.32 -9.57 5.43
N SER A 230 -2.91 -8.43 5.04
CA SER A 230 -2.25 -7.43 4.21
C SER A 230 -2.83 -6.04 4.43
N TYR A 231 -1.94 -5.06 4.57
CA TYR A 231 -2.26 -3.66 4.79
C TYR A 231 -1.02 -2.77 4.58
N PHE A 232 -1.28 -1.52 4.23
CA PHE A 232 -0.32 -0.43 4.37
C PHE A 232 -0.75 0.53 5.48
N THR A 233 0.20 1.29 6.02
CA THR A 233 -0.07 2.27 7.08
C THR A 233 0.03 3.71 6.57
N ASN A 234 1.06 4.07 5.77
CA ASN A 234 1.23 5.43 5.26
C ASN A 234 1.17 5.41 3.73
N VAL A 235 0.27 6.22 3.15
CA VAL A 235 0.03 6.21 1.70
C VAL A 235 0.02 7.63 1.14
N GLY A 236 0.60 7.80 -0.04
CA GLY A 236 0.49 9.01 -0.84
C GLY A 236 0.38 8.72 -2.33
N THR A 237 0.02 9.75 -3.10
CA THR A 237 0.06 9.74 -4.57
C THR A 237 0.94 10.86 -5.08
N THR A 238 1.67 10.69 -6.19
CA THR A 238 2.36 11.80 -6.87
C THR A 238 1.62 12.23 -8.12
N ASP A 239 1.94 13.42 -8.62
CA ASP A 239 1.50 13.92 -9.93
C ASP A 239 -0.02 13.92 -10.16
N GLY A 240 -0.79 14.03 -9.06
CA GLY A 240 -2.24 14.10 -9.08
C GLY A 240 -2.95 12.78 -9.37
N GLY A 241 -2.27 11.65 -9.12
CA GLY A 241 -2.85 10.31 -9.27
C GLY A 241 -4.10 10.06 -8.42
N THR A 242 -4.89 9.07 -8.84
CA THR A 242 -6.13 8.65 -8.20
C THR A 242 -6.05 7.17 -7.87
N LEU A 243 -6.55 6.74 -6.70
CA LEU A 243 -6.64 5.33 -6.33
C LEU A 243 -8.08 4.82 -6.45
N LEU A 244 -8.28 3.64 -7.03
CA LEU A 244 -9.50 2.87 -6.93
C LEU A 244 -9.29 1.70 -5.96
N LEU A 245 -9.95 1.74 -4.81
CA LEU A 245 -9.85 0.70 -3.79
C LEU A 245 -10.93 -0.37 -4.04
N THR A 246 -10.55 -1.52 -4.59
CA THR A 246 -11.51 -2.57 -5.03
C THR A 246 -11.53 -3.82 -4.13
N GLY A 247 -10.48 -4.04 -3.35
CA GLY A 247 -10.36 -5.19 -2.43
C GLY A 247 -10.69 -4.85 -0.97
N ASN A 248 -10.27 -5.75 -0.08
CA ASN A 248 -10.38 -5.59 1.37
C ASN A 248 -9.29 -4.64 1.90
N THR A 249 -9.44 -3.34 1.64
CA THR A 249 -8.44 -2.33 2.02
C THR A 249 -8.68 -1.85 3.46
N ARG A 250 -7.66 -2.00 4.32
CA ARG A 250 -7.61 -1.41 5.67
C ARG A 250 -7.53 0.12 5.64
N GLY A 251 -7.93 0.76 6.74
CA GLY A 251 -7.65 2.18 6.94
C GLY A 251 -6.15 2.49 6.99
N PHE A 252 -5.74 3.65 6.47
CA PHE A 252 -4.35 4.10 6.34
C PHE A 252 -4.21 5.61 6.62
N ARG A 253 -3.00 6.11 6.73
CA ARG A 253 -2.66 7.52 6.99
C ARG A 253 -2.16 8.20 5.72
N LEU A 254 -2.80 9.30 5.33
CA LEU A 254 -2.37 10.12 4.20
C LEU A 254 -0.99 10.74 4.46
N GLN A 255 -0.18 10.83 3.40
CA GLN A 255 1.12 11.51 3.39
C GLN A 255 1.15 12.75 2.49
N ASN A 256 0.09 12.94 1.71
CA ASN A 256 -0.19 14.12 0.93
C ASN A 256 -1.68 14.17 0.58
N ASP A 257 -2.09 15.23 -0.11
CA ASP A 257 -3.45 15.31 -0.66
C ASP A 257 -3.65 14.21 -1.70
N MET A 258 -4.77 13.48 -1.59
CA MET A 258 -5.05 12.29 -2.39
C MET A 258 -6.46 12.31 -2.98
N LYS A 259 -6.63 11.54 -4.06
CA LYS A 259 -7.93 11.29 -4.70
C LYS A 259 -8.26 9.81 -4.68
N LEU A 260 -9.51 9.49 -4.38
CA LEU A 260 -10.11 8.18 -4.59
C LEU A 260 -11.10 8.25 -5.75
N ALA A 261 -11.08 7.23 -6.59
CA ALA A 261 -12.05 7.06 -7.67
C ALA A 261 -13.42 6.65 -7.11
N ASP A 262 -14.46 6.88 -7.90
CA ASP A 262 -15.83 6.44 -7.60
C ASP A 262 -15.90 4.92 -7.37
N GLY A 263 -16.70 4.50 -6.40
CA GLY A 263 -16.83 3.11 -6.00
C GLY A 263 -15.70 2.57 -5.12
N SER A 264 -14.79 3.43 -4.63
CA SER A 264 -13.75 3.02 -3.67
C SER A 264 -14.38 2.59 -2.34
N VAL A 265 -13.94 1.43 -1.82
CA VAL A 265 -14.44 0.86 -0.57
C VAL A 265 -13.32 0.73 0.46
N ILE A 266 -13.59 1.11 1.71
CA ILE A 266 -12.73 0.81 2.86
C ILE A 266 -13.46 -0.15 3.78
N THR A 267 -12.93 -1.38 3.91
CA THR A 267 -13.69 -2.56 4.38
C THR A 267 -13.66 -2.81 5.89
N GLY A 268 -12.86 -2.04 6.64
CA GLY A 268 -13.26 -1.73 8.01
C GLY A 268 -12.38 -2.21 9.16
N THR A 269 -11.22 -2.81 8.90
CA THR A 269 -10.19 -2.94 9.94
C THR A 269 -9.12 -1.84 9.80
N GLY A 270 -8.71 -1.25 10.93
CA GLY A 270 -7.83 -0.08 10.95
C GLY A 270 -8.57 1.26 10.83
N SER A 271 -7.84 2.36 11.03
CA SER A 271 -8.38 3.74 10.95
C SER A 271 -7.81 4.46 9.73
N LEU A 272 -8.67 5.08 8.90
CA LEU A 272 -8.20 6.04 7.89
C LEU A 272 -7.92 7.38 8.58
N SER A 273 -6.74 7.96 8.40
CA SER A 273 -6.29 9.22 9.00
C SER A 273 -5.88 10.19 7.89
N LEU A 274 -6.43 11.41 7.91
CA LEU A 274 -6.08 12.42 6.89
C LEU A 274 -4.78 13.15 7.19
N ASN A 275 -4.28 13.14 8.43
CA ASN A 275 -2.95 13.67 8.79
C ASN A 275 -2.72 15.13 8.31
N GLY A 276 -3.72 15.99 8.39
CA GLY A 276 -3.61 17.39 7.94
C GLY A 276 -3.76 17.58 6.42
N HIS A 277 -4.08 16.53 5.68
CA HIS A 277 -4.24 16.56 4.22
C HIS A 277 -5.71 16.58 3.78
N THR A 278 -5.89 16.76 2.47
CA THR A 278 -7.17 16.67 1.79
C THR A 278 -7.37 15.30 1.14
N LEU A 279 -8.50 14.65 1.41
CA LEU A 279 -8.96 13.47 0.68
C LEU A 279 -10.18 13.84 -0.18
N GLN A 280 -10.08 13.63 -1.49
CA GLN A 280 -11.21 13.80 -2.43
C GLN A 280 -11.70 12.45 -2.92
N VAL A 281 -13.00 12.17 -2.82
CA VAL A 281 -13.64 10.98 -3.38
C VAL A 281 -14.50 11.43 -4.56
N ASN A 282 -14.20 10.94 -5.77
CA ASN A 282 -14.84 11.40 -7.02
C ASN A 282 -16.28 10.87 -7.24
N GLY A 283 -16.90 10.28 -6.22
CA GLY A 283 -18.25 9.71 -6.27
C GLY A 283 -18.69 9.25 -4.89
N ASP A 284 -19.37 8.12 -4.83
CA ASP A 284 -19.89 7.59 -3.57
C ASP A 284 -18.77 7.03 -2.69
N PHE A 285 -18.91 7.18 -1.37
CA PHE A 285 -17.96 6.66 -0.39
C PHE A 285 -18.66 5.71 0.59
N ILE A 286 -18.08 4.51 0.75
CA ILE A 286 -18.58 3.49 1.67
C ILE A 286 -17.54 3.24 2.76
N GLN A 287 -17.92 3.54 4.01
CA GLN A 287 -17.11 3.29 5.20
C GLN A 287 -17.65 2.09 5.98
N ARG A 288 -16.79 1.08 6.17
CA ARG A 288 -17.07 -0.10 7.02
C ARG A 288 -16.20 -0.19 8.28
N GLY A 289 -15.34 0.79 8.55
CA GLY A 289 -14.53 0.86 9.78
C GLY A 289 -14.24 2.28 10.20
N SER A 290 -13.30 2.50 11.12
CA SER A 290 -13.09 3.84 11.66
C SER A 290 -12.35 4.79 10.70
N LEU A 291 -12.75 6.04 10.69
CA LEU A 291 -12.14 7.14 9.96
C LEU A 291 -11.94 8.30 10.93
N THR A 292 -10.70 8.72 11.13
CA THR A 292 -10.38 9.95 11.83
C THR A 292 -9.98 10.99 10.81
N VAL A 293 -10.79 12.03 10.62
CA VAL A 293 -10.36 13.25 9.96
C VAL A 293 -9.63 14.09 11.01
N ASP A 294 -8.40 13.65 11.31
CA ASP A 294 -7.51 14.23 12.33
C ASP A 294 -6.77 15.46 11.81
N ALA A 295 -6.26 16.26 12.76
CA ALA A 295 -5.50 17.50 12.56
C ALA A 295 -6.32 18.69 12.03
N THR A 296 -6.12 19.83 12.71
CA THR A 296 -6.74 21.11 12.34
C THR A 296 -6.48 21.43 10.87
N GLY A 297 -7.56 21.59 10.10
CA GLY A 297 -7.48 21.97 8.68
C GLY A 297 -7.53 20.82 7.68
N SER A 298 -7.59 19.55 8.12
CA SER A 298 -7.88 18.43 7.22
C SER A 298 -9.25 18.58 6.58
N ILE A 299 -9.36 18.17 5.30
CA ILE A 299 -10.61 18.25 4.54
C ILE A 299 -10.90 16.92 3.85
N MET A 300 -12.06 16.34 4.12
CA MET A 300 -12.59 15.25 3.32
C MET A 300 -13.69 15.79 2.41
N ARG A 301 -13.61 15.52 1.10
CA ARG A 301 -14.64 15.85 0.11
C ARG A 301 -15.17 14.58 -0.52
N VAL A 302 -16.48 14.38 -0.47
CA VAL A 302 -17.18 13.27 -1.14
C VAL A 302 -18.11 13.87 -2.19
N HIS A 303 -17.82 13.60 -3.47
CA HIS A 303 -18.60 14.14 -4.60
C HIS A 303 -19.88 13.34 -4.91
N GLY A 304 -20.22 12.36 -4.08
CA GLY A 304 -21.46 11.58 -4.12
C GLY A 304 -22.06 11.39 -2.72
N ASP A 305 -22.76 10.28 -2.53
CA ASP A 305 -23.33 9.88 -1.25
C ASP A 305 -22.24 9.30 -0.33
N TYR A 306 -22.38 9.52 0.98
CA TYR A 306 -21.54 8.91 2.01
C TYR A 306 -22.37 7.93 2.84
N LEU A 307 -22.13 6.63 2.63
CA LEU A 307 -22.68 5.55 3.46
C LEU A 307 -21.69 5.13 4.55
N HIS A 308 -22.02 5.45 5.79
CA HIS A 308 -21.28 5.08 6.99
C HIS A 308 -21.98 3.89 7.66
N GLN A 309 -21.44 2.68 7.43
CA GLN A 309 -22.06 1.43 7.88
C GLN A 309 -21.63 1.05 9.31
N HIS A 310 -20.32 1.15 9.59
CA HIS A 310 -19.71 0.73 10.86
C HIS A 310 -18.51 1.62 11.23
N GLY A 311 -18.03 1.46 12.47
CA GLY A 311 -16.84 2.14 12.98
C GLY A 311 -17.13 3.55 13.47
N CYS A 312 -16.09 4.32 13.77
CA CYS A 312 -16.23 5.69 14.23
C CYS A 312 -15.76 6.67 13.14
N LEU A 313 -16.60 7.62 12.72
CA LEU A 313 -16.20 8.81 11.97
C LEU A 313 -15.91 9.93 12.97
N LYS A 314 -14.65 10.33 13.11
CA LYS A 314 -14.22 11.36 14.06
C LYS A 314 -13.67 12.59 13.33
N LEU A 315 -14.27 13.76 13.57
CA LEU A 315 -13.76 15.06 13.11
C LEU A 315 -13.06 15.80 14.26
N GLU A 316 -11.80 16.19 14.05
CA GLU A 316 -10.97 16.93 15.01
C GLU A 316 -10.51 18.30 14.46
N ASN A 317 -11.34 19.33 14.63
CA ASN A 317 -11.16 20.66 14.01
C ASN A 317 -10.96 20.58 12.49
N SER A 318 -11.77 19.73 11.85
CA SER A 318 -11.66 19.41 10.43
C SER A 318 -12.97 19.62 9.68
N ARG A 319 -12.90 19.54 8.34
CA ARG A 319 -14.05 19.75 7.47
C ARG A 319 -14.40 18.48 6.69
N LEU A 320 -15.69 18.14 6.69
CA LEU A 320 -16.27 17.10 5.84
C LEU A 320 -17.29 17.76 4.91
N GLU A 321 -17.10 17.63 3.61
CA GLU A 321 -17.97 18.18 2.56
C GLU A 321 -18.55 17.01 1.75
N ILE A 322 -19.87 16.90 1.66
CA ILE A 322 -20.58 15.81 0.98
C ILE A 322 -21.58 16.42 0.00
N SER A 323 -21.36 16.21 -1.31
CA SER A 323 -22.25 16.71 -2.36
C SER A 323 -23.55 15.91 -2.51
N GLY A 324 -23.58 14.69 -1.99
CA GLY A 324 -24.77 13.85 -1.88
C GLY A 324 -25.36 13.86 -0.48
N SER A 325 -25.94 12.73 -0.09
CA SER A 325 -26.52 12.48 1.23
C SER A 325 -25.52 11.80 2.16
N TYR A 326 -25.60 12.12 3.46
CA TYR A 326 -24.91 11.37 4.50
C TYR A 326 -25.87 10.37 5.17
N ARG A 327 -25.47 9.10 5.23
CA ARG A 327 -26.27 8.03 5.82
C ARG A 327 -25.43 7.23 6.80
N LEU A 328 -25.76 7.33 8.09
CA LEU A 328 -25.27 6.41 9.11
C LEU A 328 -26.21 5.20 9.17
N GLN A 329 -25.97 4.22 8.30
CA GLN A 329 -26.82 3.05 8.02
C GLN A 329 -25.98 1.89 7.47
N GLU A 330 -26.38 0.65 7.73
CA GLU A 330 -25.79 -0.52 7.04
C GLU A 330 -26.13 -0.44 5.56
N THR A 331 -27.40 -0.30 5.23
CA THR A 331 -27.85 0.01 3.87
C THR A 331 -29.04 0.93 3.99
N PRO A 332 -29.42 1.70 2.95
CA PRO A 332 -30.58 2.58 3.03
C PRO A 332 -31.83 1.87 3.60
N GLY A 333 -32.28 2.31 4.77
CA GLY A 333 -33.44 1.75 5.49
C GLY A 333 -33.13 0.57 6.42
N THR A 334 -31.86 0.23 6.64
CA THR A 334 -31.42 -0.77 7.62
C THR A 334 -30.43 -0.13 8.60
N PRO A 335 -30.68 -0.26 9.92
CA PRO A 335 -29.77 0.28 10.92
C PRO A 335 -28.34 -0.21 10.77
N GLY A 336 -27.37 0.69 10.85
CA GLY A 336 -25.93 0.37 10.93
C GLY A 336 -25.45 0.22 12.37
N ASP A 337 -24.12 0.16 12.54
CA ASP A 337 -23.46 0.14 13.85
C ASP A 337 -22.37 1.22 14.00
N GLY A 338 -22.38 2.21 13.11
CA GLY A 338 -21.41 3.30 13.12
C GLY A 338 -21.67 4.36 14.20
N ASP A 339 -20.66 5.19 14.46
CA ASP A 339 -20.64 6.28 15.45
C ASP A 339 -20.02 7.55 14.85
N LEU A 340 -20.63 8.73 15.06
CA LEU A 340 -20.15 10.01 14.55
C LEU A 340 -19.72 10.93 15.70
N GLN A 341 -18.44 11.31 15.71
CA GLN A 341 -17.84 12.13 16.76
C GLN A 341 -17.32 13.46 16.22
N LEU A 342 -17.91 14.57 16.68
CA LEU A 342 -17.42 15.92 16.43
C LEU A 342 -16.65 16.42 17.67
N THR A 343 -15.32 16.29 17.66
CA THR A 343 -14.46 16.65 18.78
C THR A 343 -13.64 17.91 18.50
N GLY A 344 -14.26 19.10 18.58
CA GLY A 344 -13.58 20.39 18.42
C GLY A 344 -14.49 21.53 17.92
N GLU A 345 -14.22 22.76 18.37
CA GLU A 345 -15.04 23.95 18.06
C GLU A 345 -15.07 24.33 16.59
N GLN A 346 -14.06 23.90 15.83
CA GLN A 346 -13.88 24.29 14.43
C GLN A 346 -14.35 23.22 13.45
N ASN A 347 -15.00 22.16 13.93
CA ASN A 347 -15.55 21.13 13.06
C ASN A 347 -16.67 21.70 12.18
N VAL A 348 -16.60 21.39 10.89
CA VAL A 348 -17.66 21.69 9.92
C VAL A 348 -17.99 20.43 9.16
N MET A 349 -19.26 20.02 9.22
CA MET A 349 -19.82 18.99 8.34
C MET A 349 -20.85 19.65 7.45
N GLU A 350 -20.68 19.54 6.14
CA GLU A 350 -21.55 20.13 5.13
C GLU A 350 -22.07 19.03 4.22
N VAL A 351 -23.40 18.94 4.12
CA VAL A 351 -24.10 17.91 3.36
C VAL A 351 -25.13 18.59 2.46
N ASP A 352 -24.92 18.56 1.16
CA ASP A 352 -25.84 19.17 0.18
C ASP A 352 -27.18 18.42 0.13
N GLY A 353 -27.15 17.10 0.36
CA GLY A 353 -28.30 16.21 0.39
C GLY A 353 -28.84 15.91 1.79
N ASP A 354 -29.51 14.77 1.94
CA ASP A 354 -30.17 14.39 3.18
C ASP A 354 -29.17 13.88 4.22
N VAL A 355 -29.50 14.09 5.50
CA VAL A 355 -28.79 13.48 6.63
C VAL A 355 -29.71 12.45 7.27
N VAL A 356 -29.29 11.19 7.24
CA VAL A 356 -30.01 10.07 7.86
C VAL A 356 -29.14 9.42 8.92
N ILE A 357 -29.63 9.39 10.16
CA ILE A 357 -28.99 8.75 11.30
C ILE A 357 -29.85 7.57 11.75
N ASP A 358 -29.33 6.36 11.61
CA ASP A 358 -30.04 5.12 11.92
C ASP A 358 -29.00 4.03 12.30
N SER A 359 -28.57 4.06 13.56
CA SER A 359 -27.50 3.21 14.09
C SER A 359 -27.86 2.62 15.44
N LEU A 360 -27.50 1.35 15.65
CA LEU A 360 -27.66 0.62 16.93
C LEU A 360 -26.69 1.13 18.01
N ASN A 361 -25.53 1.65 17.60
CA ASN A 361 -24.46 2.16 18.46
C ASN A 361 -24.36 3.70 18.45
N ALA A 362 -25.44 4.41 18.17
CA ALA A 362 -25.52 5.88 18.32
C ALA A 362 -25.40 6.39 19.79
N ARG A 363 -24.69 5.65 20.66
CA ARG A 363 -24.57 5.84 22.12
C ARG A 363 -23.59 6.94 22.57
N SER A 364 -23.10 7.83 21.71
CA SER A 364 -21.99 8.72 22.06
C SER A 364 -22.06 10.13 21.47
N TYR A 365 -23.17 10.83 21.69
CA TYR A 365 -23.20 12.29 21.59
C TYR A 365 -22.59 12.95 22.84
N TYR A 366 -21.26 12.85 23.04
CA TYR A 366 -20.52 13.81 23.89
C TYR A 366 -19.88 14.87 22.99
N GLN A 367 -20.75 15.63 22.34
CA GLN A 367 -20.38 16.76 21.52
C GLN A 367 -19.77 17.84 22.39
N LYS A 368 -18.56 18.28 22.08
CA LYS A 368 -18.03 19.50 22.72
C LYS A 368 -18.48 20.72 21.94
N THR A 369 -18.47 20.69 20.60
CA THR A 369 -18.78 21.84 19.73
C THR A 369 -18.66 21.51 18.23
N GLY A 370 -19.22 22.34 17.33
CA GLY A 370 -19.09 22.24 15.86
C GLY A 370 -20.27 22.81 15.07
N THR A 371 -20.20 22.81 13.74
CA THR A 371 -21.30 23.22 12.83
C THR A 371 -21.65 22.08 11.86
N VAL A 372 -22.94 21.77 11.72
CA VAL A 372 -23.49 20.86 10.72
C VAL A 372 -24.39 21.66 9.78
N ILE A 373 -24.10 21.65 8.48
CA ILE A 373 -24.84 22.35 7.43
C ILE A 373 -25.56 21.30 6.58
N ILE A 374 -26.87 21.47 6.39
CA ILE A 374 -27.74 20.50 5.72
C ILE A 374 -28.54 21.21 4.62
N GLY A 375 -28.29 20.84 3.36
CA GLY A 375 -29.10 21.24 2.21
C GLY A 375 -30.33 20.36 1.98
N GLY A 376 -30.35 19.13 2.52
CA GLY A 376 -31.44 18.16 2.46
C GLY A 376 -32.43 18.20 3.64
N ASP A 377 -33.03 17.04 3.89
CA ASP A 377 -33.84 16.76 5.08
C ASP A 377 -33.01 16.07 6.18
N LEU A 378 -33.48 16.14 7.43
CA LEU A 378 -32.85 15.46 8.57
C LEU A 378 -33.78 14.38 9.12
N LYS A 379 -33.32 13.12 9.13
CA LYS A 379 -34.08 11.97 9.66
C LYS A 379 -33.24 11.21 10.67
N VAL A 380 -33.75 11.08 11.89
CA VAL A 380 -33.07 10.38 12.98
C VAL A 380 -33.98 9.31 13.55
N TYR A 381 -33.50 8.06 13.48
CA TYR A 381 -34.15 6.86 13.99
C TYR A 381 -33.50 6.43 15.32
N ALA A 382 -34.23 5.66 16.12
CA ALA A 382 -33.81 5.15 17.42
C ALA A 382 -34.14 3.65 17.55
N PRO A 383 -33.50 2.78 16.74
CA PRO A 383 -33.76 1.34 16.72
C PRO A 383 -33.45 0.69 18.07
N ASP A 384 -34.28 -0.27 18.49
CA ASP A 384 -34.11 -1.11 19.70
C ASP A 384 -33.88 -0.37 21.03
N GLY A 385 -34.43 0.84 21.17
CA GLY A 385 -34.22 1.67 22.36
C GLY A 385 -32.81 2.28 22.45
N GLY A 386 -32.11 2.32 21.31
CA GLY A 386 -30.91 3.12 21.11
C GLY A 386 -31.16 4.61 21.39
N GLN A 387 -30.08 5.33 21.69
CA GLN A 387 -30.16 6.79 21.81
C GLN A 387 -30.16 7.39 20.41
N GLY A 388 -30.99 8.41 20.18
CA GLY A 388 -31.06 9.11 18.90
C GLY A 388 -29.95 10.14 18.76
N MET A 389 -30.26 11.32 18.21
CA MET A 389 -29.29 12.40 18.01
C MET A 389 -29.43 13.49 19.08
N GLU A 390 -28.52 13.50 20.07
CA GLU A 390 -28.48 14.53 21.13
C GLU A 390 -27.51 15.65 20.76
N MET A 391 -28.00 16.73 20.12
CA MET A 391 -27.15 17.87 19.81
C MET A 391 -27.10 18.89 20.95
N GLN A 392 -26.05 18.82 21.78
CA GLN A 392 -25.87 19.69 22.96
C GLN A 392 -25.54 21.14 22.57
N ASP A 393 -25.59 22.06 23.55
CA ASP A 393 -25.46 23.52 23.38
C ASP A 393 -24.22 24.02 22.61
N GLY A 394 -23.22 23.16 22.37
CA GLY A 394 -22.03 23.48 21.59
C GLY A 394 -22.14 23.29 20.07
N VAL A 395 -23.15 22.56 19.58
CA VAL A 395 -23.30 22.25 18.14
C VAL A 395 -24.39 23.09 17.50
N TYR A 396 -24.09 23.62 16.31
CA TYR A 396 -25.00 24.41 15.49
C TYR A 396 -25.46 23.58 14.29
N VAL A 397 -26.77 23.47 14.09
CA VAL A 397 -27.35 22.88 12.89
C VAL A 397 -27.92 23.99 12.03
N CYS A 398 -27.40 24.12 10.81
CA CYS A 398 -27.80 25.11 9.83
C CYS A 398 -28.49 24.39 8.67
N PHE A 399 -29.76 24.67 8.44
CA PHE A 399 -30.45 24.26 7.22
C PHE A 399 -30.27 25.34 6.16
N GLU A 400 -29.83 24.96 4.96
CA GLU A 400 -29.57 25.89 3.86
C GLU A 400 -30.36 25.57 2.60
N GLY A 401 -30.54 26.58 1.75
CA GLY A 401 -31.35 26.45 0.54
C GLY A 401 -32.78 26.94 0.69
N LYS A 402 -33.36 27.29 -0.46
CA LYS A 402 -34.68 27.95 -0.56
C LYS A 402 -35.82 26.96 -0.63
N LYS A 403 -35.94 26.09 0.37
CA LYS A 403 -37.01 25.09 0.46
C LYS A 403 -37.54 24.92 1.88
N GLN A 404 -38.60 24.13 2.00
CA GLN A 404 -38.97 23.54 3.28
C GLN A 404 -38.10 22.29 3.51
N HIS A 405 -37.57 22.17 4.72
CA HIS A 405 -36.77 21.04 5.18
C HIS A 405 -37.61 20.18 6.12
N GLU A 406 -37.61 18.87 5.91
CA GLU A 406 -38.22 17.95 6.87
C GLU A 406 -37.23 17.62 8.00
N VAL A 407 -37.68 17.73 9.25
CA VAL A 407 -36.95 17.25 10.42
C VAL A 407 -37.77 16.19 11.13
N PHE A 408 -37.24 14.97 11.19
CA PHE A 408 -37.90 13.81 11.79
C PHE A 408 -37.05 13.20 12.90
N PHE A 409 -37.68 12.98 14.06
CA PHE A 409 -37.14 12.25 15.19
C PHE A 409 -38.08 11.11 15.56
N GLU A 410 -37.60 9.87 15.54
CA GLU A 410 -38.40 8.70 15.98
C GLU A 410 -38.66 8.69 17.50
N SER A 411 -37.71 9.20 18.28
CA SER A 411 -37.80 9.28 19.74
C SER A 411 -37.49 10.69 20.26
N GLU A 412 -38.47 11.30 20.92
CA GLU A 412 -38.36 12.60 21.57
C GLU A 412 -37.53 12.56 22.86
N GLN A 413 -37.25 11.38 23.42
CA GLN A 413 -36.47 11.25 24.67
C GLN A 413 -34.96 11.38 24.45
N TYR A 414 -34.50 11.01 23.27
CA TYR A 414 -33.07 10.85 22.97
C TYR A 414 -32.65 11.57 21.69
N SER A 415 -33.52 12.43 21.15
CA SER A 415 -33.20 13.22 19.96
C SER A 415 -33.71 14.65 20.09
N TYR A 416 -32.80 15.61 20.02
CA TYR A 416 -33.13 17.04 20.07
C TYR A 416 -32.02 17.89 19.44
N LEU A 417 -32.39 19.11 19.03
CA LEU A 417 -31.47 20.13 18.53
C LEU A 417 -31.48 21.34 19.48
N SER A 418 -30.33 21.70 20.06
CA SER A 418 -30.22 22.91 20.89
C SER A 418 -30.10 24.20 20.08
N ASN A 419 -29.27 24.23 19.03
CA ASN A 419 -29.01 25.44 18.23
C ASN A 419 -29.34 25.20 16.76
N VAL A 420 -30.46 25.76 16.29
CA VAL A 420 -30.92 25.63 14.91
C VAL A 420 -30.94 26.98 14.22
N MET A 421 -30.40 27.03 13.01
CA MET A 421 -30.51 28.16 12.09
C MET A 421 -31.10 27.69 10.77
N VAL A 422 -31.92 28.53 10.17
CA VAL A 422 -32.41 28.33 8.80
C VAL A 422 -31.92 29.50 7.97
N LEU A 423 -31.17 29.19 6.92
CA LEU A 423 -30.51 30.15 6.06
C LEU A 423 -31.32 30.36 4.77
N ASP A 424 -30.91 31.36 3.97
CA ASP A 424 -31.42 31.64 2.62
C ASP A 424 -32.93 31.84 2.43
N GLY A 425 -33.69 31.96 3.51
CA GLY A 425 -35.15 32.06 3.47
C GLY A 425 -35.87 30.71 3.34
N GLY A 426 -35.19 29.62 3.71
CA GLY A 426 -35.82 28.31 3.92
C GLY A 426 -36.76 28.28 5.13
N SER A 427 -37.37 27.13 5.37
CA SER A 427 -38.24 26.87 6.52
C SER A 427 -38.14 25.42 6.99
N LEU A 428 -38.50 25.13 8.24
CA LEU A 428 -38.67 23.77 8.78
C LEU A 428 -40.16 23.44 8.82
#